data_AF-A0A1H5A8J0-F1
#
_entry.id   AF-A0A1H5A8J0-F1
#
_cell.length_a   1.000
_cell.length_b   1.000
_cell.length_c   1.000
_cell.angle_alpha   90.00
_cell.angle_beta   90.00
_cell.angle_gamma   90.00
#
_symmetry.space_group_name_H-M   'P 1'
#
loop_
_entity.id
_entity.type
_entity.pdbx_description
1 polymer ?
#
loop_
_entity_poly.entity_id
_entity_poly.type
_entity_poly.pdbx_seq_one_letter_code
_entity_poly.pdbx_strand_id
1 'polypeptide(L)'
;MIELMQHLRRRDLFGLVSKAVQGDAVASAGLCEAGSFIASAVEAGWFALPAGRNGAYSRSQHFWMGRLFEAAPWVASARAFAETQSGVLRDRIGDIAFQALWSHPQGLSSFNHQAKALAGKTARMPLEWASGAITVDLLVQCLEDNYRCAEALTLQITHLMDHRTLEPGTELGERFDAMISGGMRYDIPRMLTSTLRLYLENEVRRKIFEGIDGAGFVALLESRKRAAQQVSESAWRNVFREIQWLAGILEDHANTEHLGTINRRLKQHAGPAYRLTRQSRPLTDKESLTLSLSGHYVAGRYVDIETVWAFKNWVLALADILEDSEPNFEAYISAEKEALERLDLVGDKPLPTPEVRRRPLDDFDEEELMRGQSVIAPLPMAPEIHGAPMSV
;
A
#
# COMPACT_ATOMS: atom_id res chain seq x y z
N MET A 1 24.51 -32.66 14.19
CA MET A 1 24.18 -31.45 14.99
C MET A 1 23.06 -31.70 15.99
N ILE A 2 21.89 -32.22 15.57
CA ILE A 2 20.83 -32.63 16.50
C ILE A 2 21.38 -33.64 17.55
N GLU A 3 22.20 -34.60 17.14
CA GLU A 3 22.91 -35.51 18.05
C GLU A 3 23.91 -34.81 18.98
N LEU A 4 24.67 -33.83 18.49
CA LEU A 4 25.57 -32.98 19.31
C LEU A 4 24.77 -32.19 20.36
N MET A 5 23.65 -31.60 19.98
CA MET A 5 22.82 -30.81 20.88
C MET A 5 22.07 -31.68 21.87
N GLN A 6 21.70 -32.90 21.48
CA GLN A 6 21.18 -33.91 22.38
C GLN A 6 22.28 -34.43 23.33
N HIS A 7 23.52 -34.60 22.87
CA HIS A 7 24.67 -35.02 23.69
C HIS A 7 25.14 -33.93 24.66
N LEU A 8 25.17 -32.66 24.24
CA LEU A 8 25.49 -31.49 25.07
C LEU A 8 24.37 -31.17 26.07
N ARG A 9 23.09 -31.37 25.72
CA ARG A 9 21.96 -31.13 26.63
C ARG A 9 21.66 -32.30 27.60
N ARG A 10 21.90 -33.56 27.22
CA ARG A 10 21.47 -34.73 28.04
C ARG A 10 22.51 -35.24 29.02
N ARG A 11 23.78 -34.85 28.91
CA ARG A 11 24.82 -35.37 29.77
C ARG A 11 25.82 -34.28 30.07
N ASP A 12 26.10 -34.08 31.36
CA ASP A 12 27.24 -33.33 31.89
C ASP A 12 28.52 -33.72 31.15
N LEU A 13 28.81 -33.13 29.99
CA LEU A 13 30.03 -33.43 29.24
C LEU A 13 31.25 -32.95 30.04
N PHE A 14 31.10 -31.95 30.90
CA PHE A 14 32.13 -31.59 31.89
C PHE A 14 32.20 -32.56 33.07
N GLY A 15 31.08 -33.10 33.55
CA GLY A 15 31.07 -34.16 34.57
C GLY A 15 31.66 -35.48 34.05
N LEU A 16 31.46 -35.79 32.76
CA LEU A 16 31.98 -36.98 32.09
C LEU A 16 33.41 -36.81 31.60
N VAL A 17 33.83 -35.63 31.14
CA VAL A 17 35.25 -35.34 30.86
C VAL A 17 36.04 -35.29 32.16
N SER A 18 35.47 -34.73 33.24
CA SER A 18 36.04 -34.81 34.60
C SER A 18 36.08 -36.24 35.15
N LYS A 19 35.07 -37.09 34.86
CA LYS A 19 35.04 -38.51 35.24
C LYS A 19 35.91 -39.41 34.35
N ALA A 20 36.10 -39.06 33.09
CA ALA A 20 37.01 -39.75 32.17
C ALA A 20 38.48 -39.45 32.54
N VAL A 21 38.77 -38.23 33.01
CA VAL A 21 40.05 -37.90 33.68
C VAL A 21 40.21 -38.68 35.00
N GLN A 22 39.13 -39.18 35.60
CA GLN A 22 39.11 -40.02 36.81
C GLN A 22 38.98 -41.54 36.55
N GLY A 23 38.94 -42.00 35.29
CA GLY A 23 39.19 -43.40 34.93
C GLY A 23 38.00 -44.38 34.90
N ASP A 24 36.78 -43.98 34.51
CA ASP A 24 35.66 -44.92 34.29
C ASP A 24 35.41 -45.25 32.80
N ALA A 25 35.56 -46.52 32.42
CA ALA A 25 35.78 -46.99 31.04
C ALA A 25 34.52 -47.27 30.18
N VAL A 26 33.30 -47.09 30.69
CA VAL A 26 32.07 -47.53 29.98
C VAL A 26 31.45 -46.44 29.08
N ALA A 27 31.96 -45.20 29.13
CA ALA A 27 31.47 -44.08 28.31
C ALA A 27 32.31 -43.78 27.05
N SER A 28 33.32 -44.61 26.75
CA SER A 28 34.43 -44.24 25.86
C SER A 28 34.06 -44.00 24.39
N ALA A 29 33.20 -44.82 23.77
CA ALA A 29 32.92 -44.71 22.33
C ALA A 29 32.18 -43.40 21.95
N GLY A 30 31.07 -43.10 22.63
CA GLY A 30 30.32 -41.86 22.39
C GLY A 30 31.05 -40.59 22.86
N LEU A 31 31.97 -40.71 23.84
CA LEU A 31 32.86 -39.62 24.25
C LEU A 31 33.97 -39.38 23.22
N CYS A 32 34.52 -40.44 22.61
CA CYS A 32 35.50 -40.32 21.53
C CYS A 32 34.89 -39.64 20.30
N GLU A 33 33.67 -40.01 19.89
CA GLU A 33 32.96 -39.37 18.76
C GLU A 33 32.62 -37.90 19.03
N ALA A 34 32.09 -37.59 20.22
CA ALA A 34 31.81 -36.22 20.62
C ALA A 34 33.09 -35.37 20.72
N GLY A 35 34.16 -35.96 21.26
CA GLY A 35 35.48 -35.33 21.34
C GLY A 35 36.09 -35.04 19.97
N SER A 36 36.04 -35.99 19.03
CA SER A 36 36.52 -35.78 17.66
C SER A 36 35.71 -34.70 16.95
N PHE A 37 34.39 -34.65 17.16
CA PHE A 37 33.55 -33.64 16.54
C PHE A 37 33.82 -32.24 17.11
N ILE A 38 33.99 -32.10 18.42
CA ILE A 38 34.38 -30.82 19.04
C ILE A 38 35.76 -30.39 18.55
N ALA A 39 36.72 -31.32 18.45
CA ALA A 39 38.04 -31.02 17.90
C ALA A 39 37.94 -30.49 16.46
N SER A 40 37.17 -31.15 15.59
CA SER A 40 36.93 -30.67 14.23
C SER A 40 36.21 -29.32 14.20
N ALA A 41 35.28 -29.06 15.12
CA ALA A 41 34.59 -27.77 15.22
C ALA A 41 35.52 -26.61 15.64
N VAL A 42 36.46 -26.92 16.54
CA VAL A 42 37.51 -25.97 16.97
C VAL A 42 38.52 -25.73 15.84
N GLU A 43 38.97 -26.79 15.17
CA GLU A 43 39.87 -26.70 14.01
C GLU A 43 39.25 -25.90 12.86
N ALA A 44 37.96 -26.12 12.60
CA ALA A 44 37.19 -25.36 11.61
C ALA A 44 36.82 -23.94 12.06
N GLY A 45 37.15 -23.57 13.30
CA GLY A 45 37.05 -22.20 13.80
C GLY A 45 35.63 -21.71 14.09
N TRP A 46 34.64 -22.60 14.20
CA TRP A 46 33.25 -22.25 14.54
C TRP A 46 32.84 -22.66 15.95
N PHE A 47 33.74 -23.30 16.69
CA PHE A 47 33.60 -23.54 18.12
C PHE A 47 34.88 -23.15 18.89
N ALA A 48 34.75 -22.86 20.18
CA ALA A 48 35.87 -22.53 21.05
C ALA A 48 35.72 -23.20 22.42
N LEU A 49 36.83 -23.65 23.01
CA LEU A 49 36.84 -24.11 24.39
C LEU A 49 36.88 -22.92 25.35
N PRO A 50 36.11 -22.93 26.46
CA PRO A 50 36.10 -21.85 27.42
C PRO A 50 37.47 -21.72 28.11
N ALA A 51 38.00 -20.49 28.20
CA ALA A 51 39.26 -20.20 28.89
C ALA A 51 39.07 -19.53 30.26
N GLY A 52 37.82 -19.20 30.62
CA GLY A 52 37.46 -18.58 31.89
C GLY A 52 37.19 -19.59 33.01
N ARG A 53 36.89 -19.08 34.21
CA ARG A 53 36.52 -19.90 35.36
C ARG A 53 35.16 -20.56 35.15
N ASN A 54 34.96 -21.73 35.76
CA ASN A 54 33.68 -22.45 35.79
C ASN A 54 33.10 -22.78 34.39
N GLY A 55 33.96 -23.02 33.39
CA GLY A 55 33.51 -23.34 32.03
C GLY A 55 32.92 -22.15 31.27
N ALA A 56 33.15 -20.92 31.74
CA ALA A 56 32.73 -19.70 31.06
C ALA A 56 33.80 -19.17 30.08
N TYR A 57 33.35 -18.41 29.09
CA TYR A 57 34.22 -17.73 28.15
C TYR A 57 34.81 -16.45 28.75
N SER A 58 36.08 -16.18 28.41
CA SER A 58 36.77 -14.97 28.84
C SER A 58 36.25 -13.73 28.10
N ARG A 59 36.60 -12.54 28.61
CA ARG A 59 36.29 -11.27 27.96
C ARG A 59 36.84 -11.21 26.54
N SER A 60 38.08 -11.63 26.35
CA SER A 60 38.68 -11.69 25.01
C SER A 60 37.91 -12.64 24.11
N GLN A 61 37.43 -13.77 24.64
CA GLN A 61 36.62 -14.73 23.88
C GLN A 61 35.28 -14.16 23.40
N HIS A 62 34.57 -13.42 24.26
CA HIS A 62 33.32 -12.75 23.89
C HIS A 62 33.48 -11.83 22.66
N PHE A 63 34.53 -11.01 22.63
CA PHE A 63 34.74 -10.05 21.53
C PHE A 63 34.97 -10.70 20.16
N TRP A 64 35.44 -11.96 20.10
CA TRP A 64 35.64 -12.66 18.83
C TRP A 64 34.58 -13.73 18.54
N MET A 65 33.57 -13.92 19.41
CA MET A 65 32.49 -14.90 19.19
C MET A 65 31.73 -14.68 17.89
N GLY A 66 31.61 -13.43 17.41
CA GLY A 66 31.04 -13.14 16.10
C GLY A 66 31.70 -13.94 14.97
N ARG A 67 33.02 -14.15 15.05
CA ARG A 67 33.78 -14.94 14.06
C ARG A 67 33.45 -16.43 14.11
N LEU A 68 33.10 -16.97 15.29
CA LEU A 68 32.67 -18.36 15.43
C LEU A 68 31.37 -18.58 14.66
N PHE A 69 30.39 -17.68 14.84
CA PHE A 69 29.10 -17.77 14.14
C PHE A 69 29.26 -17.58 12.63
N GLU A 70 30.16 -16.71 12.19
CA GLU A 70 30.45 -16.52 10.78
C GLU A 70 31.15 -17.73 10.14
N ALA A 71 32.05 -18.39 10.86
CA ALA A 71 32.74 -19.60 10.41
C ALA A 71 31.85 -20.86 10.41
N ALA A 72 30.63 -20.78 10.96
CA ALA A 72 29.76 -21.92 11.05
C ALA A 72 29.38 -22.48 9.67
N PRO A 73 29.46 -23.80 9.46
CA PRO A 73 29.31 -24.39 8.12
C PRO A 73 27.94 -24.13 7.50
N TRP A 74 26.87 -24.10 8.31
CA TRP A 74 25.52 -23.80 7.84
C TRP A 74 25.35 -22.35 7.37
N VAL A 75 26.12 -21.40 7.92
CA VAL A 75 26.12 -20.00 7.45
C VAL A 75 26.75 -19.92 6.07
N ALA A 76 27.91 -20.56 5.87
CA ALA A 76 28.56 -20.64 4.57
C ALA A 76 27.66 -21.33 3.53
N SER A 77 27.06 -22.47 3.89
CA SER A 77 26.12 -23.19 3.01
C SER A 77 24.89 -22.35 2.66
N ALA A 78 24.28 -21.67 3.63
CA ALA A 78 23.12 -20.82 3.37
C ALA A 78 23.46 -19.60 2.49
N ARG A 79 24.65 -18.99 2.68
CA ARG A 79 25.15 -17.89 1.82
C ARG A 79 25.33 -18.36 0.38
N ALA A 80 26.06 -19.46 0.16
CA ALA A 80 26.27 -20.01 -1.18
C ALA A 80 24.96 -20.41 -1.87
N PHE A 81 24.03 -21.01 -1.10
CA PHE A 81 22.70 -21.36 -1.60
C PHE A 81 21.89 -20.12 -1.99
N ALA A 82 21.84 -19.10 -1.13
CA ALA A 82 21.13 -17.85 -1.40
C ALA A 82 21.67 -17.12 -2.64
N GLU A 83 23.00 -17.07 -2.81
CA GLU A 83 23.63 -16.44 -3.97
C GLU A 83 23.27 -17.18 -5.27
N THR A 84 23.39 -18.50 -5.26
CA THR A 84 23.05 -19.35 -6.41
C THR A 84 21.58 -19.21 -6.79
N GLN A 85 20.68 -19.38 -5.82
CA GLN A 85 19.24 -19.33 -6.08
C GLN A 85 18.75 -17.92 -6.42
N SER A 86 19.40 -16.88 -5.91
CA SER A 86 19.10 -15.51 -6.32
C SER A 86 19.39 -15.27 -7.80
N GLY A 87 20.45 -15.87 -8.35
CA GLY A 87 20.74 -15.83 -9.79
C GLY A 87 19.68 -16.56 -10.59
N VAL A 88 19.39 -17.81 -10.22
CA VAL A 88 18.36 -18.63 -10.89
C VAL A 88 16.98 -17.97 -10.87
N LEU A 89 16.58 -17.38 -9.74
CA LEU A 89 15.31 -16.65 -9.65
C LEU A 89 15.26 -15.46 -10.59
N ARG A 90 16.34 -14.67 -10.63
CA ARG A 90 16.44 -13.49 -11.49
C ARG A 90 16.33 -13.88 -12.96
N ASP A 91 17.01 -14.95 -13.37
CA ASP A 91 16.95 -15.45 -14.75
C ASP A 91 15.55 -15.97 -15.09
N ARG A 92 14.87 -16.62 -14.13
CA ARG A 92 13.53 -17.20 -14.33
C ARG A 92 12.42 -16.17 -14.48
N ILE A 93 12.38 -15.14 -13.62
CA ILE A 93 11.28 -14.15 -13.60
C ILE A 93 11.64 -12.84 -14.32
N GLY A 94 12.89 -12.68 -14.71
CA GLY A 94 13.43 -11.46 -15.32
C GLY A 94 13.82 -10.39 -14.29
N ASP A 95 14.76 -9.52 -14.69
CA ASP A 95 15.38 -8.54 -13.80
C ASP A 95 14.38 -7.50 -13.27
N ILE A 96 13.44 -7.04 -14.10
CA ILE A 96 12.43 -6.05 -13.71
C ILE A 96 11.51 -6.59 -12.60
N ALA A 97 10.99 -7.81 -12.76
CA ALA A 97 10.12 -8.43 -11.77
C ALA A 97 10.89 -8.76 -10.49
N PHE A 98 12.14 -9.20 -10.62
CA PHE A 98 13.03 -9.43 -9.48
C PHE A 98 13.25 -8.14 -8.68
N GLN A 99 13.55 -7.02 -9.34
CA GLN A 99 13.72 -5.74 -8.66
C GLN A 99 12.44 -5.27 -7.97
N ALA A 100 11.25 -5.44 -8.58
CA ALA A 100 9.98 -5.09 -7.96
C ALA A 100 9.71 -5.86 -6.65
N LEU A 101 10.12 -7.13 -6.61
CA LEU A 101 9.93 -8.00 -5.46
C LEU A 101 10.90 -7.71 -4.31
N TRP A 102 12.20 -7.48 -4.57
CA TRP A 102 13.23 -7.39 -3.51
C TRP A 102 13.86 -6.01 -3.30
N SER A 103 13.73 -5.08 -4.25
CA SER A 103 14.33 -3.74 -4.14
C SER A 103 13.36 -2.68 -3.62
N HIS A 104 12.07 -3.00 -3.52
CA HIS A 104 11.05 -2.08 -3.04
C HIS A 104 11.04 -2.03 -1.49
N PRO A 105 10.81 -0.87 -0.84
CA PRO A 105 10.77 -0.77 0.63
C PRO A 105 9.70 -1.65 1.30
N GLN A 106 8.62 -1.96 0.56
CA GLN A 106 7.55 -2.87 0.98
C GLN A 106 7.67 -4.29 0.38
N GLY A 107 8.79 -4.56 -0.28
CA GLY A 107 9.06 -5.84 -0.93
C GLY A 107 9.54 -6.93 0.03
N LEU A 108 9.82 -8.08 -0.55
CA LEU A 108 10.43 -9.22 0.12
C LEU A 108 11.85 -8.88 0.59
N SER A 109 12.26 -9.49 1.70
CA SER A 109 13.62 -9.32 2.21
C SER A 109 14.61 -10.12 1.37
N SER A 110 15.65 -9.46 0.86
CA SER A 110 16.70 -10.08 0.03
C SER A 110 17.36 -11.27 0.74
N PHE A 111 17.35 -12.46 0.12
CA PHE A 111 17.97 -13.66 0.70
C PHE A 111 19.46 -13.47 0.96
N ASN A 112 20.17 -12.78 0.07
CA ASN A 112 21.59 -12.48 0.24
C ASN A 112 21.83 -11.60 1.47
N HIS A 113 20.96 -10.62 1.73
CA HIS A 113 21.06 -9.83 2.96
C HIS A 113 20.74 -10.68 4.20
N GLN A 114 19.70 -11.51 4.13
CA GLN A 114 19.33 -12.41 5.24
C GLN A 114 20.47 -13.39 5.55
N ALA A 115 21.09 -14.00 4.54
CA ALA A 115 22.20 -14.94 4.66
C ALA A 115 23.47 -14.27 5.21
N LYS A 116 23.77 -13.03 4.78
CA LYS A 116 24.88 -12.25 5.35
C LYS A 116 24.66 -11.95 6.82
N ALA A 117 23.43 -11.63 7.20
CA ALA A 117 23.05 -11.31 8.58
C ALA A 117 22.94 -12.52 9.51
N LEU A 118 23.00 -13.77 9.00
CA LEU A 118 22.88 -14.98 9.83
C LEU A 118 23.86 -14.99 11.00
N ALA A 119 25.13 -14.62 10.78
CA ALA A 119 26.13 -14.61 11.85
C ALA A 119 25.78 -13.69 13.04
N GLY A 120 24.96 -12.65 12.80
CA GLY A 120 24.47 -11.74 13.85
C GLY A 120 23.15 -12.16 14.50
N LYS A 121 22.51 -13.25 14.05
CA LYS A 121 21.24 -13.76 14.58
C LYS A 121 21.48 -14.59 15.85
N THR A 122 21.91 -13.93 16.91
CA THR A 122 22.24 -14.56 18.20
C THR A 122 21.47 -13.89 19.34
N ALA A 123 20.14 -14.03 19.32
CA ALA A 123 19.24 -13.31 20.23
C ALA A 123 19.53 -13.51 21.73
N ARG A 124 20.14 -14.64 22.10
CA ARG A 124 20.50 -14.97 23.48
C ARG A 124 21.87 -14.44 23.91
N MET A 125 22.69 -13.97 22.96
CA MET A 125 24.05 -13.53 23.26
C MET A 125 24.02 -12.15 23.95
N PRO A 126 24.63 -12.00 25.14
CA PRO A 126 24.77 -10.70 25.78
C PRO A 126 25.51 -9.70 24.88
N LEU A 127 24.95 -8.50 24.76
CA LEU A 127 25.57 -7.40 24.01
C LEU A 127 26.88 -6.96 24.67
N GLU A 128 26.90 -6.95 26.00
CA GLU A 128 28.08 -6.61 26.80
C GLU A 128 28.62 -7.84 27.52
N TRP A 129 29.94 -7.84 27.74
CA TRP A 129 30.57 -8.91 28.50
C TRP A 129 30.23 -8.80 29.99
N ALA A 130 29.83 -9.92 30.59
CA ALA A 130 29.76 -10.10 32.03
C ALA A 130 30.44 -11.41 32.45
N SER A 131 31.19 -11.37 33.55
CA SER A 131 31.90 -12.54 34.07
C SER A 131 30.94 -13.69 34.35
N GLY A 132 31.23 -14.89 33.83
CA GLY A 132 30.41 -16.09 34.03
C GLY A 132 29.09 -16.12 33.24
N ALA A 133 28.69 -15.03 32.57
CA ALA A 133 27.42 -14.95 31.85
C ALA A 133 27.40 -15.78 30.55
N ILE A 134 28.57 -15.96 29.95
CA ILE A 134 28.71 -16.65 28.66
C ILE A 134 29.33 -18.01 28.92
N THR A 135 28.50 -19.04 28.95
CA THR A 135 28.89 -20.44 29.16
C THR A 135 28.90 -21.21 27.84
N VAL A 136 29.47 -22.41 27.86
CA VAL A 136 29.39 -23.36 26.73
C VAL A 136 27.95 -23.62 26.32
N ASP A 137 27.05 -23.84 27.29
CA ASP A 137 25.64 -24.09 27.00
C ASP A 137 24.99 -22.92 26.27
N LEU A 138 25.31 -21.68 26.66
CA LEU A 138 24.81 -20.50 25.97
C LEU A 138 25.34 -20.41 24.54
N LEU A 139 26.63 -20.68 24.33
CA LEU A 139 27.20 -20.69 22.97
C LEU A 139 26.50 -21.73 22.09
N VAL A 140 26.25 -22.93 22.63
CA VAL A 140 25.56 -24.01 21.91
C VAL A 140 24.13 -23.61 21.57
N GLN A 141 23.39 -22.98 22.50
CA GLN A 141 22.05 -22.45 22.23
C GLN A 141 22.08 -21.36 21.15
N CYS A 142 23.08 -20.48 21.16
CA CYS A 142 23.25 -19.47 20.11
C CYS A 142 23.54 -20.10 18.74
N LEU A 143 24.38 -21.14 18.69
CA LEU A 143 24.66 -21.91 17.46
C LEU A 143 23.40 -22.64 16.96
N GLU A 144 22.58 -23.16 17.86
CA GLU A 144 21.28 -23.78 17.55
C GLU A 144 20.31 -22.80 16.92
N ASP A 145 20.15 -21.62 17.53
CA ASP A 145 19.30 -20.56 17.01
C ASP A 145 19.80 -20.10 15.63
N ASN A 146 21.11 -20.00 15.47
CA ASN A 146 21.75 -19.66 14.20
C ASN A 146 21.46 -20.70 13.10
N TYR A 147 21.61 -21.98 13.42
CA TYR A 147 21.32 -23.09 12.51
C TYR A 147 19.84 -23.10 12.10
N ARG A 148 18.91 -22.95 13.05
CA ARG A 148 17.48 -22.87 12.74
C ARG A 148 17.13 -21.69 11.84
N CYS A 149 17.77 -20.53 12.05
CA CYS A 149 17.60 -19.39 11.16
C CYS A 149 18.10 -19.70 9.74
N ALA A 150 19.23 -20.40 9.61
CA ALA A 150 19.78 -20.80 8.32
C ALA A 150 18.86 -21.82 7.61
N GLU A 151 18.36 -22.82 8.33
CA GLU A 151 17.41 -23.81 7.82
C GLU A 151 16.10 -23.17 7.36
N ALA A 152 15.53 -22.27 8.16
CA ALA A 152 14.34 -21.51 7.80
C ALA A 152 14.53 -20.66 6.53
N LEU A 153 15.71 -20.03 6.38
CA LEU A 153 16.05 -19.27 5.16
C LEU A 153 16.13 -20.19 3.94
N THR A 154 16.83 -21.33 4.04
CA THR A 154 16.91 -22.31 2.95
C THR A 154 15.55 -22.84 2.55
N LEU A 155 14.68 -23.13 3.53
CA LEU A 155 13.31 -23.57 3.29
C LEU A 155 12.49 -22.48 2.58
N GLN A 156 12.58 -21.23 3.05
CA GLN A 156 11.92 -20.09 2.43
C GLN A 156 12.34 -19.92 0.96
N ILE A 157 13.65 -19.97 0.67
CA ILE A 157 14.17 -19.90 -0.69
C ILE A 157 13.59 -21.04 -1.54
N THR A 158 13.60 -22.27 -1.01
CA THR A 158 13.08 -23.46 -1.71
C THR A 158 11.60 -23.32 -2.07
N HIS A 159 10.77 -22.78 -1.18
CA HIS A 159 9.35 -22.54 -1.49
C HIS A 159 9.13 -21.43 -2.53
N LEU A 160 9.99 -20.41 -2.55
CA LEU A 160 9.94 -19.38 -3.59
C LEU A 160 10.44 -19.90 -4.94
N MET A 161 11.29 -20.94 -4.92
CA MET A 161 11.67 -21.69 -6.12
C MET A 161 10.55 -22.58 -6.67
N ASP A 162 9.48 -22.85 -5.92
CA ASP A 162 8.31 -23.54 -6.49
C ASP A 162 7.73 -22.70 -7.64
N HIS A 163 7.49 -23.35 -8.78
CA HIS A 163 6.89 -22.74 -9.97
C HIS A 163 5.58 -22.02 -9.65
N ARG A 164 4.75 -22.58 -8.77
CA ARG A 164 3.46 -21.99 -8.38
C ARG A 164 3.57 -20.67 -7.62
N THR A 165 4.75 -20.33 -7.08
CA THR A 165 4.87 -19.17 -6.18
C THR A 165 5.16 -17.87 -6.92
N LEU A 166 6.00 -17.89 -7.95
CA LEU A 166 6.48 -16.66 -8.61
C LEU A 166 6.33 -16.68 -10.13
N GLU A 167 5.79 -17.75 -10.71
CA GLU A 167 5.59 -17.83 -12.16
C GLU A 167 4.47 -16.87 -12.62
N PRO A 168 4.70 -16.06 -13.67
CA PRO A 168 3.74 -15.03 -14.10
C PRO A 168 2.35 -15.58 -14.48
N GLY A 169 2.26 -16.83 -14.92
CA GLY A 169 1.00 -17.46 -15.34
C GLY A 169 0.19 -18.10 -14.21
N THR A 170 0.73 -18.24 -13.00
CA THR A 170 0.02 -18.89 -11.91
C THR A 170 -1.11 -18.01 -11.38
N GLU A 171 -2.28 -18.60 -11.18
CA GLU A 171 -3.44 -17.93 -10.60
C GLU A 171 -3.14 -17.45 -9.17
N LEU A 172 -3.77 -16.34 -8.79
CA LEU A 172 -3.51 -15.70 -7.50
C LEU A 172 -3.85 -16.60 -6.31
N GLY A 173 -4.94 -17.37 -6.40
CA GLY A 173 -5.37 -18.31 -5.36
C GLY A 173 -4.36 -19.43 -5.17
N GLU A 174 -3.92 -20.06 -6.28
CA GLU A 174 -2.90 -21.12 -6.24
C GLU A 174 -1.57 -20.61 -5.68
N ARG A 175 -1.15 -19.42 -6.10
CA ARG A 175 0.05 -18.75 -5.55
C ARG A 175 -0.07 -18.54 -4.06
N PHE A 176 -1.22 -18.07 -3.60
CA PHE A 176 -1.48 -17.85 -2.18
C PHE A 176 -1.38 -19.16 -1.38
N ASP A 177 -2.02 -20.23 -1.85
CA ASP A 177 -2.00 -21.53 -1.18
C ASP A 177 -0.60 -22.16 -1.16
N ALA A 178 0.16 -22.01 -2.24
CA ALA A 178 1.56 -22.43 -2.30
C ALA A 178 2.42 -21.71 -1.25
N MET A 179 2.23 -20.39 -1.09
CA MET A 179 2.94 -19.61 -0.07
C MET A 179 2.54 -19.99 1.36
N ILE A 180 1.25 -20.24 1.62
CA ILE A 180 0.78 -20.69 2.93
C ILE A 180 1.35 -22.06 3.27
N SER A 181 1.33 -22.99 2.32
CA SER A 181 1.88 -24.34 2.48
C SER A 181 3.40 -24.32 2.76
N GLY A 182 4.09 -23.32 2.20
CA GLY A 182 5.52 -23.08 2.47
C GLY A 182 5.83 -22.28 3.74
N GLY A 183 4.83 -21.99 4.59
CA GLY A 183 5.03 -21.23 5.82
C GLY A 183 5.33 -19.74 5.62
N MET A 184 5.16 -19.21 4.41
CA MET A 184 5.52 -17.84 4.03
C MET A 184 4.39 -16.84 4.25
N ARG A 185 3.52 -17.09 5.23
CA ARG A 185 2.33 -16.28 5.51
C ARG A 185 2.66 -14.80 5.75
N TYR A 186 3.78 -14.52 6.40
CA TYR A 186 4.24 -13.15 6.68
C TYR A 186 4.77 -12.41 5.44
N ASP A 187 5.17 -13.16 4.41
CA ASP A 187 5.71 -12.61 3.16
C ASP A 187 4.61 -12.32 2.12
N ILE A 188 3.43 -12.95 2.24
CA ILE A 188 2.30 -12.78 1.32
C ILE A 188 1.93 -11.31 1.14
N PRO A 189 1.73 -10.47 2.19
CA PRO A 189 1.36 -9.08 1.99
C PRO A 189 2.40 -8.29 1.19
N ARG A 190 3.69 -8.55 1.45
CA ARG A 190 4.82 -7.88 0.77
C ARG A 190 4.89 -8.29 -0.70
N MET A 191 4.76 -9.59 -0.97
CA MET A 191 4.69 -10.13 -2.33
C MET A 191 3.54 -9.49 -3.11
N LEU A 192 2.32 -9.47 -2.54
CA LEU A 192 1.15 -8.89 -3.20
C LEU A 192 1.29 -7.39 -3.49
N THR A 193 1.82 -6.63 -2.53
CA THR A 193 2.07 -5.20 -2.74
C THR A 193 3.13 -4.97 -3.81
N SER A 194 4.17 -5.80 -3.88
CA SER A 194 5.21 -5.70 -4.90
C SER A 194 4.77 -6.15 -6.29
N THR A 195 3.99 -7.23 -6.41
CA THR A 195 3.59 -7.80 -7.71
C THR A 195 2.34 -7.17 -8.29
N LEU A 196 1.33 -6.90 -7.45
CA LEU A 196 0.04 -6.39 -7.90
C LEU A 196 -0.14 -4.90 -7.64
N ARG A 197 0.82 -4.25 -6.96
CA ARG A 197 0.74 -2.84 -6.53
C ARG A 197 -0.53 -2.55 -5.72
N LEU A 198 -1.05 -3.57 -5.04
CA LEU A 198 -2.26 -3.47 -4.23
C LEU A 198 -1.90 -2.99 -2.83
N TYR A 199 -2.59 -1.94 -2.39
CA TYR A 199 -2.64 -1.61 -0.97
C TYR A 199 -3.55 -2.62 -0.27
N LEU A 200 -2.98 -3.37 0.68
CA LEU A 200 -3.73 -4.28 1.52
C LEU A 200 -4.13 -3.59 2.82
N GLU A 201 -5.44 -3.34 2.96
CA GLU A 201 -6.04 -2.87 4.21
C GLU A 201 -5.79 -3.84 5.37
N ASN A 202 -5.82 -3.33 6.59
CA ASN A 202 -5.58 -4.11 7.81
C ASN A 202 -6.53 -5.31 7.95
N GLU A 203 -7.77 -5.17 7.51
CA GLU A 203 -8.75 -6.26 7.59
C GLU A 203 -8.40 -7.42 6.65
N VAL A 204 -7.95 -7.13 5.43
CA VAL A 204 -7.49 -8.16 4.48
C VAL A 204 -6.25 -8.85 5.03
N ARG A 205 -5.30 -8.08 5.60
CA ARG A 205 -4.12 -8.67 6.27
C ARG A 205 -4.54 -9.60 7.41
N ARG A 206 -5.51 -9.20 8.24
CA ARG A 206 -6.02 -10.02 9.33
C ARG A 206 -6.58 -11.36 8.81
N LYS A 207 -7.34 -11.35 7.71
CA LYS A 207 -7.89 -12.57 7.09
C LYS A 207 -6.81 -13.56 6.63
N ILE A 208 -5.69 -13.05 6.10
CA ILE A 208 -4.52 -13.88 5.77
C ILE A 208 -4.01 -14.62 7.01
N PHE A 209 -3.99 -13.96 8.18
CA PHE A 209 -3.56 -14.57 9.44
C PHE A 209 -4.62 -15.48 10.09
N GLU A 210 -5.90 -15.25 9.83
CA GLU A 210 -7.02 -16.11 10.28
C GLU A 210 -7.08 -17.45 9.52
N GLY A 211 -6.31 -17.63 8.43
CA GLY A 211 -6.26 -18.89 7.69
C GLY A 211 -7.30 -19.03 6.59
N ILE A 212 -7.65 -17.92 5.94
CA ILE A 212 -8.35 -17.96 4.64
C ILE A 212 -7.55 -18.80 3.63
N ASP A 213 -8.22 -19.50 2.74
CA ASP A 213 -7.63 -20.22 1.61
C ASP A 213 -7.49 -19.31 0.38
N GLY A 214 -6.81 -19.81 -0.67
CA GLY A 214 -6.58 -19.07 -1.91
C GLY A 214 -7.88 -18.65 -2.60
N ALA A 215 -8.87 -19.54 -2.67
CA ALA A 215 -10.17 -19.25 -3.25
C ALA A 215 -10.92 -18.15 -2.48
N GLY A 216 -10.98 -18.26 -1.15
CA GLY A 216 -11.58 -17.25 -0.27
C GLY A 216 -10.84 -15.91 -0.35
N PHE A 217 -9.52 -15.95 -0.49
CA PHE A 217 -8.70 -14.74 -0.65
C PHE A 217 -9.02 -14.00 -1.96
N VAL A 218 -9.11 -14.72 -3.09
CA VAL A 218 -9.50 -14.14 -4.38
C VAL A 218 -10.91 -13.57 -4.30
N ALA A 219 -11.88 -14.31 -3.76
CA ALA A 219 -13.25 -13.84 -3.58
C ALA A 219 -13.34 -12.57 -2.71
N LEU A 220 -12.52 -12.49 -1.65
CA LEU A 220 -12.43 -11.30 -0.80
C LEU A 220 -11.93 -10.08 -1.60
N LEU A 221 -10.87 -10.23 -2.40
CA LEU A 221 -10.35 -9.15 -3.24
C LEU A 221 -11.36 -8.72 -4.31
N GLU A 222 -12.04 -9.67 -4.96
CA GLU A 222 -13.08 -9.37 -5.94
C GLU A 222 -14.27 -8.63 -5.32
N SER A 223 -14.75 -9.08 -4.15
CA SER A 223 -15.86 -8.43 -3.44
C SER A 223 -15.52 -6.98 -3.10
N ARG A 224 -14.27 -6.72 -2.70
CA ARG A 224 -13.77 -5.37 -2.41
C ARG A 224 -13.63 -4.53 -3.67
N LYS A 225 -13.14 -5.10 -4.76
CA LYS A 225 -13.08 -4.42 -6.05
C LYS A 225 -14.48 -4.01 -6.50
N ARG A 226 -15.47 -4.91 -6.40
CA ARG A 226 -16.88 -4.61 -6.71
C ARG A 226 -17.45 -3.52 -5.80
N ALA A 227 -17.20 -3.60 -4.49
CA ALA A 227 -17.66 -2.57 -3.54
C ALA A 227 -17.04 -1.20 -3.84
N ALA A 228 -15.73 -1.14 -4.12
CA ALA A 228 -15.05 0.09 -4.49
C ALA A 228 -15.56 0.65 -5.83
N GLN A 229 -15.83 -0.21 -6.81
CA GLN A 229 -16.45 0.18 -8.08
C GLN A 229 -17.86 0.75 -7.86
N GLN A 230 -18.70 0.12 -7.04
CA GLN A 230 -20.05 0.62 -6.73
C GLN A 230 -20.01 1.98 -6.03
N VAL A 231 -19.12 2.16 -5.05
CA VAL A 231 -18.94 3.46 -4.38
C VAL A 231 -18.47 4.50 -5.40
N SER A 232 -17.49 4.18 -6.23
CA SER A 232 -16.99 5.07 -7.28
C SER A 232 -18.09 5.44 -8.28
N GLU A 233 -18.89 4.48 -8.73
CA GLU A 233 -19.98 4.68 -9.67
C GLU A 233 -21.06 5.59 -9.06
N SER A 234 -21.42 5.36 -7.79
CA SER A 234 -22.38 6.22 -7.09
C SER A 234 -21.88 7.66 -6.94
N ALA A 235 -20.57 7.84 -6.69
CA ALA A 235 -19.95 9.15 -6.63
C ALA A 235 -19.96 9.84 -8.01
N TRP A 236 -19.63 9.12 -9.08
CA TRP A 236 -19.67 9.66 -10.45
C TRP A 236 -21.09 9.97 -10.93
N ARG A 237 -22.10 9.16 -10.55
CA ARG A 237 -23.51 9.48 -10.79
C ARG A 237 -23.90 10.81 -10.16
N ASN A 238 -23.42 11.09 -8.96
CA ASN A 238 -23.68 12.37 -8.29
C ASN A 238 -23.00 13.53 -9.03
N VAL A 239 -21.74 13.35 -9.46
CA VAL A 239 -21.01 14.35 -10.27
C VAL A 239 -21.73 14.64 -11.59
N PHE A 240 -22.20 13.61 -12.31
CA PHE A 240 -22.89 13.79 -13.59
C PHE A 240 -24.20 14.54 -13.40
N ARG A 241 -25.00 14.16 -12.38
CA ARG A 241 -26.24 14.84 -12.03
C ARG A 241 -25.99 16.30 -11.63
N GLU A 242 -24.90 16.55 -10.91
CA GLU A 242 -24.52 17.90 -10.50
C GLU A 242 -24.17 18.77 -11.71
N ILE A 243 -23.43 18.23 -12.69
CA ILE A 243 -23.13 18.92 -13.95
C ILE A 243 -24.42 19.20 -14.74
N GLN A 244 -25.33 18.24 -14.85
CA GLN A 244 -26.63 18.44 -15.52
C GLN A 244 -27.48 19.51 -14.83
N TRP A 245 -27.54 19.50 -13.50
CA TRP A 245 -28.26 20.51 -12.75
C TRP A 245 -27.66 21.91 -12.90
N LEU A 246 -26.33 22.02 -12.84
CA LEU A 246 -25.62 23.28 -13.08
C LEU A 246 -25.79 23.77 -14.53
N ALA A 247 -25.82 22.85 -15.49
CA ALA A 247 -26.12 23.15 -16.89
C ALA A 247 -27.50 23.79 -17.05
N GLY A 248 -28.54 23.25 -16.39
CA GLY A 248 -29.87 23.85 -16.38
C GLY A 248 -29.90 25.27 -15.80
N ILE A 249 -29.20 25.52 -14.69
CA ILE A 249 -29.07 26.87 -14.10
C ILE A 249 -28.39 27.85 -15.08
N LEU A 250 -27.40 27.36 -15.85
CA LEU A 250 -26.71 28.18 -16.84
C LEU A 250 -27.57 28.41 -18.09
N GLU A 251 -28.37 27.43 -18.52
CA GLU A 251 -29.24 27.49 -19.70
C GLU A 251 -30.28 28.61 -19.58
N ASP A 252 -30.96 28.70 -18.43
CA ASP A 252 -31.99 29.70 -18.09
C ASP A 252 -31.56 31.16 -18.28
N HIS A 253 -30.27 31.40 -18.49
CA HIS A 253 -29.65 32.71 -18.63
C HIS A 253 -28.87 32.84 -19.94
N ALA A 254 -29.51 32.51 -21.06
CA ALA A 254 -29.01 32.63 -22.44
C ALA A 254 -28.24 33.92 -22.77
N ASN A 255 -28.60 35.05 -22.14
CA ASN A 255 -28.15 36.38 -22.56
C ASN A 255 -27.06 37.02 -21.68
N THR A 256 -26.45 36.30 -20.73
CA THR A 256 -25.47 36.93 -19.81
C THR A 256 -24.08 36.34 -19.91
N GLU A 257 -23.11 37.15 -20.35
CA GLU A 257 -21.71 36.76 -20.54
C GLU A 257 -20.78 37.19 -19.39
N HIS A 258 -21.33 37.84 -18.36
CA HIS A 258 -20.54 38.37 -17.24
C HIS A 258 -20.35 37.34 -16.12
N LEU A 259 -19.08 37.03 -15.82
CA LEU A 259 -18.65 36.11 -14.76
C LEU A 259 -19.29 36.41 -13.40
N GLY A 260 -19.38 37.68 -13.01
CA GLY A 260 -19.98 38.10 -11.73
C GLY A 260 -21.47 37.77 -11.64
N THR A 261 -22.20 37.89 -12.74
CA THR A 261 -23.64 37.58 -12.78
C THR A 261 -23.87 36.08 -12.66
N ILE A 262 -23.09 35.26 -13.37
CA ILE A 262 -23.15 33.80 -13.25
C ILE A 262 -22.81 33.35 -11.83
N ASN A 263 -21.73 33.87 -11.23
CA ASN A 263 -21.36 33.52 -9.86
C ASN A 263 -22.40 33.93 -8.82
N ARG A 264 -23.09 35.07 -9.01
CA ARG A 264 -24.22 35.46 -8.16
C ARG A 264 -25.37 34.46 -8.27
N ARG A 265 -25.66 33.96 -9.48
CA ARG A 265 -26.73 32.98 -9.73
C ARG A 265 -26.38 31.60 -9.17
N LEU A 266 -25.18 31.10 -9.45
CA LEU A 266 -24.67 29.87 -8.84
C LEU A 266 -24.76 29.95 -7.32
N LYS A 267 -24.40 31.08 -6.71
CA LYS A 267 -24.56 31.29 -5.27
C LYS A 267 -26.02 31.27 -4.81
N GLN A 268 -26.95 31.82 -5.58
CA GLN A 268 -28.38 31.88 -5.23
C GLN A 268 -29.08 30.52 -5.35
N HIS A 269 -28.79 29.76 -6.41
CA HIS A 269 -29.49 28.52 -6.73
C HIS A 269 -28.76 27.26 -6.22
N ALA A 270 -27.42 27.30 -6.16
CA ALA A 270 -26.60 26.16 -5.77
C ALA A 270 -25.80 26.37 -4.46
N GLY A 271 -25.64 27.61 -4.02
CA GLY A 271 -24.94 27.95 -2.78
C GLY A 271 -23.47 28.35 -3.00
N PRO A 272 -22.76 28.73 -1.92
CA PRO A 272 -21.46 29.40 -2.02
C PRO A 272 -20.30 28.51 -2.46
N ALA A 273 -20.46 27.18 -2.41
CA ALA A 273 -19.47 26.20 -2.85
C ALA A 273 -19.33 26.15 -4.39
N TYR A 274 -20.37 26.54 -5.11
CA TYR A 274 -20.42 26.51 -6.57
C TYR A 274 -19.97 27.87 -7.11
N ARG A 275 -18.84 27.87 -7.80
CA ARG A 275 -18.25 29.09 -8.35
C ARG A 275 -17.50 28.79 -9.63
N LEU A 276 -17.71 29.67 -10.61
CA LEU A 276 -16.90 29.79 -11.80
C LEU A 276 -15.68 30.67 -11.48
N THR A 277 -14.48 30.12 -11.62
CA THR A 277 -13.21 30.79 -11.32
C THR A 277 -12.26 30.75 -12.50
N ARG A 278 -11.44 31.80 -12.65
CA ARG A 278 -10.27 31.77 -13.53
C ARG A 278 -9.12 31.11 -12.77
N GLN A 279 -8.56 30.06 -13.36
CA GLN A 279 -7.40 29.36 -12.80
C GLN A 279 -6.21 29.55 -13.73
N SER A 280 -5.11 30.09 -13.17
CA SER A 280 -3.84 30.21 -13.90
C SER A 280 -3.24 28.83 -14.13
N ARG A 281 -2.85 28.55 -15.38
CA ARG A 281 -2.14 27.32 -15.73
C ARG A 281 -0.63 27.53 -15.61
N PRO A 282 0.08 26.71 -14.81
CA PRO A 282 1.52 26.87 -14.58
C PRO A 282 2.41 26.73 -15.82
N LEU A 283 1.87 26.19 -16.93
CA LEU A 283 2.64 25.82 -18.12
C LEU A 283 2.35 26.68 -19.35
N THR A 284 1.28 27.48 -19.35
CA THR A 284 0.84 28.20 -20.56
C THR A 284 0.62 29.70 -20.33
N ASP A 285 0.82 30.22 -19.11
CA ASP A 285 0.54 31.62 -18.71
C ASP A 285 -0.88 32.11 -19.03
N LYS A 286 -1.77 31.20 -19.42
CA LYS A 286 -3.18 31.45 -19.73
C LYS A 286 -4.07 31.14 -18.52
N GLU A 287 -5.16 31.89 -18.42
CA GLU A 287 -6.21 31.65 -17.43
C GLU A 287 -7.39 30.92 -18.09
N SER A 288 -7.68 29.71 -17.61
CA SER A 288 -8.86 28.94 -18.03
C SER A 288 -9.97 29.02 -16.99
N LEU A 289 -11.22 29.06 -17.45
CA LEU A 289 -12.40 29.01 -16.59
C LEU A 289 -12.62 27.59 -16.08
N THR A 290 -13.00 27.49 -14.80
CA THR A 290 -13.23 26.23 -14.08
C THR A 290 -14.45 26.36 -13.18
N LEU A 291 -15.23 25.29 -13.05
CA LEU A 291 -16.41 25.25 -12.18
C LEU A 291 -16.16 24.33 -11.00
N SER A 292 -16.25 24.88 -9.79
CA SER A 292 -16.16 24.10 -8.56
C SER A 292 -17.42 23.27 -8.37
N LEU A 293 -17.24 21.97 -8.18
CA LEU A 293 -18.29 21.01 -7.84
C LEU A 293 -18.17 20.61 -6.35
N SER A 294 -19.19 19.95 -5.83
CA SER A 294 -19.20 19.34 -4.51
C SER A 294 -18.11 18.26 -4.41
N GLY A 295 -17.60 18.02 -3.20
CA GLY A 295 -16.59 16.97 -2.97
C GLY A 295 -15.19 17.26 -3.53
N HIS A 296 -14.82 18.52 -3.73
CA HIS A 296 -13.51 18.99 -4.23
C HIS A 296 -13.22 18.71 -5.72
N TYR A 297 -14.22 18.30 -6.50
CA TYR A 297 -14.07 18.17 -7.95
C TYR A 297 -14.15 19.54 -8.64
N VAL A 298 -13.45 19.66 -9.77
CA VAL A 298 -13.38 20.89 -10.56
C VAL A 298 -13.56 20.54 -12.03
N ALA A 299 -14.68 20.93 -12.62
CA ALA A 299 -14.95 20.74 -14.04
C ALA A 299 -14.19 21.77 -14.89
N GLY A 300 -13.69 21.35 -16.04
CA GLY A 300 -12.93 22.21 -16.96
C GLY A 300 -11.47 22.42 -16.56
N ARG A 301 -10.98 21.75 -15.50
CA ARG A 301 -9.59 21.87 -15.04
C ARG A 301 -8.57 21.54 -16.14
N TYR A 302 -8.92 20.65 -17.06
CA TYR A 302 -8.04 20.18 -18.13
C TYR A 302 -8.37 20.81 -19.50
N VAL A 303 -9.42 21.62 -19.59
CA VAL A 303 -9.91 22.24 -20.85
C VAL A 303 -9.53 23.73 -20.93
N ASP A 304 -9.04 24.19 -22.07
CA ASP A 304 -8.57 25.59 -22.25
C ASP A 304 -9.71 26.49 -22.73
N ILE A 305 -10.58 26.90 -21.80
CA ILE A 305 -11.74 27.76 -22.11
C ILE A 305 -11.57 29.12 -21.44
N GLU A 306 -11.41 30.17 -22.25
CA GLU A 306 -11.08 31.51 -21.76
C GLU A 306 -12.31 32.40 -21.53
N THR A 307 -13.41 32.15 -22.27
CA THR A 307 -14.62 32.98 -22.28
C THR A 307 -15.78 32.32 -21.54
N VAL A 308 -16.58 33.14 -20.87
CA VAL A 308 -17.73 32.69 -20.08
C VAL A 308 -18.80 32.06 -20.97
N TRP A 309 -18.99 32.61 -22.17
CA TRP A 309 -19.88 32.07 -23.19
C TRP A 309 -19.46 30.67 -23.63
N ALA A 310 -18.18 30.50 -23.98
CA ALA A 310 -17.64 29.21 -24.38
C ALA A 310 -17.73 28.18 -23.25
N PHE A 311 -17.48 28.62 -22.01
CA PHE A 311 -17.58 27.75 -20.84
C PHE A 311 -19.02 27.29 -20.60
N LYS A 312 -20.00 28.19 -20.70
CA LYS A 312 -21.41 27.83 -20.59
C LYS A 312 -21.81 26.79 -21.64
N ASN A 313 -21.48 27.02 -22.91
CA ASN A 313 -21.85 26.10 -24.00
C ASN A 313 -21.13 24.75 -23.86
N TRP A 314 -19.89 24.76 -23.37
CA TRP A 314 -19.18 23.53 -23.04
C TRP A 314 -19.86 22.75 -21.90
N VAL A 315 -20.31 23.41 -20.83
CA VAL A 315 -21.05 22.74 -19.73
C VAL A 315 -22.38 22.17 -20.22
N LEU A 316 -23.10 22.87 -21.11
CA LEU A 316 -24.33 22.35 -21.72
C LEU A 316 -24.05 21.10 -22.58
N ALA A 317 -23.04 21.19 -23.47
CA ALA A 317 -22.63 20.05 -24.29
C ALA A 317 -22.16 18.86 -23.44
N LEU A 318 -21.42 19.12 -22.37
CA LEU A 318 -20.97 18.11 -21.42
C LEU A 318 -22.17 17.45 -20.73
N ALA A 319 -23.16 18.22 -20.28
CA ALA A 319 -24.35 17.69 -19.64
C ALA A 319 -25.16 16.77 -20.58
N ASP A 320 -25.32 17.16 -21.85
CA ASP A 320 -25.97 16.33 -22.87
C ASP A 320 -25.26 14.99 -23.04
N ILE A 321 -23.94 15.01 -23.24
CA ILE A 321 -23.14 13.79 -23.49
C ILE A 321 -23.15 12.87 -22.26
N LEU A 322 -23.11 13.45 -21.06
CA LEU A 322 -23.14 12.70 -19.82
C LEU A 322 -24.51 12.05 -19.52
N GLU A 323 -25.61 12.51 -20.15
CA GLU A 323 -26.94 11.93 -19.95
C GLU A 323 -27.02 10.47 -20.38
N ASP A 324 -26.37 10.14 -21.50
CA ASP A 324 -26.34 8.78 -22.06
C ASP A 324 -25.07 7.99 -21.68
N SER A 325 -24.17 8.58 -20.89
CA SER A 325 -22.88 7.99 -20.53
C SER A 325 -22.94 7.11 -19.28
N GLU A 326 -22.13 6.04 -19.27
CA GLU A 326 -21.95 5.24 -18.05
C GLU A 326 -21.19 6.06 -16.99
N PRO A 327 -21.67 6.13 -15.73
CA PRO A 327 -21.12 6.99 -14.69
C PRO A 327 -19.78 6.48 -14.13
N ASN A 328 -18.71 6.81 -14.84
CA ASN A 328 -17.34 6.52 -14.45
C ASN A 328 -16.36 7.62 -14.91
N PHE A 329 -15.12 7.58 -14.41
CA PHE A 329 -14.11 8.59 -14.72
C PHE A 329 -13.70 8.61 -16.20
N GLU A 330 -13.60 7.45 -16.85
CA GLU A 330 -13.18 7.36 -18.24
C GLU A 330 -14.23 7.98 -19.17
N ALA A 331 -15.51 7.72 -18.91
CA ALA A 331 -16.63 8.35 -19.57
C ALA A 331 -16.64 9.87 -19.35
N TYR A 332 -16.40 10.34 -18.13
CA TYR A 332 -16.26 11.77 -17.85
C TYR A 332 -15.18 12.45 -18.70
N ILE A 333 -13.97 11.88 -18.74
CA ILE A 333 -12.86 12.44 -19.53
C ILE A 333 -13.15 12.40 -21.03
N SER A 334 -13.85 11.36 -21.49
CA SER A 334 -14.24 11.22 -22.88
C SER A 334 -15.29 12.28 -23.26
N ALA A 335 -16.28 12.47 -22.40
CA ALA A 335 -17.30 13.51 -22.54
C ALA A 335 -16.72 14.93 -22.46
N GLU A 336 -15.71 15.20 -21.62
CA GLU A 336 -15.03 16.50 -21.59
C GLU A 336 -14.37 16.84 -22.95
N LYS A 337 -13.76 15.83 -23.60
CA LYS A 337 -13.14 15.98 -24.92
C LYS A 337 -14.18 16.18 -26.01
N GLU A 338 -15.22 15.35 -26.02
CA GLU A 338 -16.29 15.44 -27.02
C GLU A 338 -17.08 16.76 -26.90
N ALA A 339 -17.32 17.24 -25.68
CA ALA A 339 -17.91 18.56 -25.43
C ALA A 339 -17.03 19.70 -25.95
N LEU A 340 -15.70 19.57 -25.86
CA LEU A 340 -14.77 20.54 -26.42
C LEU A 340 -14.78 20.51 -27.95
N GLU A 341 -14.76 19.32 -28.56
CA GLU A 341 -14.87 19.18 -30.02
C GLU A 341 -16.19 19.77 -30.55
N ARG A 342 -17.30 19.54 -29.83
CA ARG A 342 -18.60 20.14 -30.16
C ARG A 342 -18.58 21.66 -30.07
N LEU A 343 -17.81 22.24 -29.15
CA LEU A 343 -17.63 23.69 -29.04
C LEU A 343 -16.82 24.26 -30.22
N ASP A 344 -15.75 23.57 -30.62
CA ASP A 344 -14.90 23.97 -31.76
C ASP A 344 -15.64 23.94 -33.10
N LEU A 345 -16.57 22.99 -33.27
CA LEU A 345 -17.41 22.84 -34.47
C LEU A 345 -18.46 23.94 -34.63
N VAL A 346 -18.82 24.62 -33.55
CA VAL A 346 -19.93 25.57 -33.51
C VAL A 346 -19.49 26.99 -33.91
N GLY A 347 -18.21 27.33 -33.75
CA GLY A 347 -17.73 28.71 -33.89
C GLY A 347 -18.50 29.66 -32.97
N ASP A 348 -18.34 30.98 -33.11
CA ASP A 348 -19.00 32.01 -32.28
C ASP A 348 -20.55 32.08 -32.40
N LYS A 349 -21.23 31.01 -32.86
CA LYS A 349 -22.69 30.93 -32.92
C LYS A 349 -23.22 30.12 -31.72
N PRO A 350 -24.30 30.54 -31.05
CA PRO A 350 -24.90 29.73 -29.98
C PRO A 350 -25.37 28.38 -30.55
N LEU A 351 -25.08 27.30 -29.82
CA LEU A 351 -25.60 25.95 -30.11
C LEU A 351 -27.14 26.00 -30.18
N PRO A 352 -27.77 25.29 -31.12
CA PRO A 352 -29.22 25.14 -31.12
C PRO A 352 -29.66 24.45 -29.82
N THR A 353 -30.61 25.07 -29.13
CA THR A 353 -31.23 24.60 -27.89
C THR A 353 -31.77 23.18 -28.10
N PRO A 354 -31.48 22.21 -27.21
CA PRO A 354 -32.10 20.90 -27.30
C PRO A 354 -33.62 21.02 -27.17
N GLU A 355 -34.37 20.23 -27.96
CA GLU A 355 -35.83 20.23 -27.92
C GLU A 355 -36.31 19.74 -26.55
N VAL A 356 -36.81 20.68 -25.74
CA VAL A 356 -37.42 20.42 -24.44
C VAL A 356 -38.61 19.47 -24.58
N ARG A 357 -38.40 18.19 -24.25
CA ARG A 357 -39.51 17.32 -23.82
C ARG A 357 -39.95 17.80 -22.44
N ARG A 358 -40.89 18.76 -22.44
CA ARG A 358 -41.57 19.20 -21.21
C ARG A 358 -42.10 17.95 -20.50
N ARG A 359 -41.63 17.69 -19.27
CA ARG A 359 -42.36 16.80 -18.36
C ARG A 359 -43.78 17.36 -18.21
N PRO A 360 -44.83 16.52 -18.16
CA PRO A 360 -46.16 16.98 -17.79
C PRO A 360 -46.07 17.65 -16.41
N LEU A 361 -46.73 18.79 -16.23
CA LEU A 361 -46.90 19.39 -14.91
C LEU A 361 -47.66 18.39 -14.03
N ASP A 362 -47.11 18.07 -12.86
CA ASP A 362 -47.82 17.37 -11.80
C ASP A 362 -48.77 18.37 -11.11
N ASP A 363 -49.95 17.89 -10.70
CA ASP A 363 -51.09 18.65 -10.16
C ASP A 363 -50.83 19.37 -8.79
N PHE A 364 -49.57 19.58 -8.40
CA PHE A 364 -49.21 20.20 -7.11
C PHE A 364 -48.78 21.68 -7.19
N ASP A 365 -48.63 22.25 -8.39
CA ASP A 365 -48.13 23.63 -8.56
C ASP A 365 -49.24 24.71 -8.66
N GLU A 366 -50.52 24.35 -8.63
CA GLU A 366 -51.62 25.33 -8.70
C GLU A 366 -51.97 25.98 -7.34
N GLU A 367 -51.60 25.38 -6.20
CA GLU A 367 -51.93 25.95 -4.87
C GLU A 367 -51.00 27.10 -4.44
N GLU A 368 -49.76 27.16 -4.91
CA GLU A 368 -48.80 28.22 -4.53
C GLU A 368 -49.00 29.52 -5.31
N LEU A 369 -49.55 29.45 -6.53
CA LEU A 369 -49.86 30.65 -7.34
C LEU A 369 -51.05 31.45 -6.81
N MET A 370 -51.95 30.83 -6.04
CA MET A 370 -53.17 31.46 -5.51
C MET A 370 -52.99 32.12 -4.13
N ARG A 371 -51.83 31.96 -3.47
CA ARG A 371 -51.56 32.55 -2.13
C ARG A 371 -50.68 33.81 -2.15
N GLY A 372 -50.11 34.19 -3.30
CA GLY A 372 -49.15 35.32 -3.40
C GLY A 372 -49.74 36.70 -3.71
N GLN A 373 -51.03 36.81 -4.04
CA GLN A 373 -51.67 38.11 -4.37
C GLN A 373 -52.58 38.59 -3.23
N SER A 374 -52.01 39.24 -2.21
CA SER A 374 -52.76 40.14 -1.34
C SER A 374 -51.84 40.92 -0.39
N VAL A 375 -52.04 42.24 -0.38
CA VAL A 375 -51.53 43.29 0.52
C VAL A 375 -50.34 44.11 0.02
N ILE A 376 -50.71 45.11 -0.80
CA ILE A 376 -50.05 46.42 -0.82
C ILE A 376 -50.49 47.17 0.44
N ALA A 377 -49.53 47.64 1.25
CA ALA A 377 -49.71 48.72 2.22
C ALA A 377 -48.37 49.46 2.44
N PRO A 378 -48.40 50.76 2.78
CA PRO A 378 -47.42 51.74 2.31
C PRO A 378 -46.20 51.93 3.21
N LEU A 379 -45.13 52.46 2.60
CA LEU A 379 -43.90 52.98 3.23
C LEU A 379 -44.20 53.90 4.44
N PRO A 380 -43.44 53.78 5.55
CA PRO A 380 -43.26 54.89 6.47
C PRO A 380 -41.93 55.61 6.20
N MET A 381 -42.03 56.94 6.32
CA MET A 381 -41.00 57.95 6.11
C MET A 381 -39.73 57.75 6.96
N ALA A 382 -38.62 58.20 6.39
CA ALA A 382 -37.37 58.43 7.10
C ALA A 382 -37.53 59.45 8.25
N PRO A 383 -36.75 59.31 9.34
CA PRO A 383 -36.34 60.46 10.12
C PRO A 383 -34.86 60.76 9.85
N GLU A 384 -34.64 62.04 9.64
CA GLU A 384 -33.37 62.71 9.43
C GLU A 384 -32.70 63.01 10.79
N ILE A 385 -31.36 63.08 10.77
CA ILE A 385 -30.41 63.82 11.62
C ILE A 385 -30.14 63.42 13.10
N HIS A 386 -28.89 63.05 13.41
CA HIS A 386 -27.80 63.93 13.90
C HIS A 386 -26.69 63.17 14.68
N GLY A 387 -25.42 63.52 14.41
CA GLY A 387 -24.40 63.70 15.45
C GLY A 387 -23.43 62.56 15.78
N ALA A 388 -22.18 62.75 15.36
CA ALA A 388 -20.94 62.01 15.65
C ALA A 388 -20.53 62.04 17.17
N PRO A 389 -19.34 61.57 17.67
CA PRO A 389 -18.11 61.13 16.99
C PRO A 389 -17.32 59.95 17.64
N MET A 390 -16.10 59.76 17.12
CA MET A 390 -15.04 58.75 17.30
C MET A 390 -14.56 58.33 18.70
N SER A 391 -13.70 57.29 18.65
CA SER A 391 -12.60 56.83 19.54
C SER A 391 -12.93 55.60 20.38
N VAL A 392 -12.10 54.54 20.44
CA VAL A 392 -10.62 54.40 20.31
C VAL A 392 -10.26 53.23 19.39
#